data_AF-A0AA44UKA9-F1
#
_entry.id   AF-A0AA44UKA9-F1
#
_cell.length_a   1.000
_cell.length_b   1.000
_cell.length_c   1.000
_cell.angle_alpha   90.00
_cell.angle_beta   90.00
_cell.angle_gamma   90.00
#
_symmetry.space_group_name_H-M   'P 1'
#
loop_
_entity.id
_entity.type
_entity.pdbx_description
1 polymer ?
#
loop_
_entity_poly.entity_id
_entity_poly.type
_entity_poly.pdbx_seq_one_letter_code
_entity_poly.pdbx_strand_id
1 'polypeptide(L)'
;MTGTVQDALFGDPVTVEIDDHGPAATQDPREVARIVAAAQEPGFLVVERTGHVLRADPARPGCADAVSRHDGDTVVQLLDTGHLRLRGTHHVHHNGSEGPARSVLVPKATRDMVSRWDHLRPIPERAPAAKPKKAPQRSTGVIGVDVVEPGKALVILGTTGAGGTVLRDDGRYRVENDHGTLVGHASSYRAAARLLARYHGFTPGPVDIEHEHRTYRR
;
A
#
# COMPACT_ATOMS: atom_id res chain seq x y z
N MET A 1 27.53 -13.52 9.41
CA MET A 1 27.05 -13.88 8.07
C MET A 1 25.76 -14.66 8.23
N THR A 2 24.63 -14.04 7.94
CA THR A 2 23.29 -14.63 8.03
C THR A 2 22.75 -14.76 6.62
N GLY A 3 22.82 -15.96 6.02
CA GLY A 3 22.21 -16.25 4.73
C GLY A 3 20.76 -16.68 4.91
N THR A 4 19.88 -16.30 3.97
CA THR A 4 18.53 -16.86 3.91
C THR A 4 18.44 -17.79 2.71
N VAL A 5 17.89 -18.97 2.91
CA VAL A 5 17.61 -19.91 1.82
C VAL A 5 16.31 -19.46 1.16
N GLN A 6 16.38 -19.09 -0.11
CA GLN A 6 15.21 -18.76 -0.92
C GLN A 6 14.90 -19.93 -1.84
N ASP A 7 13.64 -20.38 -1.82
CA ASP A 7 13.14 -21.33 -2.82
C ASP A 7 13.15 -20.65 -4.19
N ALA A 8 13.92 -21.22 -5.13
CA ALA A 8 14.00 -20.69 -6.48
C ALA A 8 12.73 -21.06 -7.26
N LEU A 9 12.22 -20.12 -8.05
CA LEU A 9 11.00 -20.29 -8.84
C LEU A 9 11.09 -21.44 -9.87
N PHE A 10 12.29 -21.96 -10.16
CA PHE A 10 12.55 -22.99 -11.18
C PHE A 10 13.57 -24.08 -10.79
N GLY A 11 13.84 -24.35 -9.52
CA GLY A 11 14.80 -25.41 -9.16
C GLY A 11 15.33 -25.36 -7.73
N ASP A 12 16.50 -25.96 -7.54
CA ASP A 12 17.13 -26.14 -6.23
C ASP A 12 17.28 -24.81 -5.46
N PRO A 13 17.03 -24.82 -4.14
CA PRO A 13 17.03 -23.62 -3.33
C PRO A 13 18.42 -22.96 -3.34
N VAL A 14 18.43 -21.65 -3.57
CA VAL A 14 19.66 -20.86 -3.62
C VAL A 14 19.84 -20.19 -2.27
N THR A 15 21.03 -20.35 -1.68
CA THR A 15 21.41 -19.57 -0.51
C THR A 15 21.79 -18.18 -0.99
N VAL A 16 20.97 -17.19 -0.67
CA VAL A 16 21.25 -15.79 -0.99
C VAL A 16 21.96 -15.18 0.20
N GLU A 17 23.16 -14.66 -0.05
CA GLU A 17 23.87 -13.81 0.91
C GLU A 17 23.08 -12.50 1.04
N ILE A 18 22.41 -12.34 2.17
CA ILE A 18 21.91 -11.03 2.60
C ILE A 18 23.13 -10.31 3.15
N ASP A 19 23.94 -9.77 2.25
CA ASP A 19 24.80 -8.66 2.63
C ASP A 19 23.91 -7.57 3.20
N ASP A 20 24.36 -6.96 4.30
CA ASP A 20 23.72 -5.82 4.94
C ASP A 20 23.47 -4.79 3.83
N HIS A 21 22.26 -4.78 3.27
CA HIS A 21 21.95 -3.94 2.13
C HIS A 21 22.21 -2.53 2.63
N GLY A 22 23.13 -1.82 1.96
CA GLY A 22 23.41 -0.42 2.26
C GLY A 22 22.12 0.41 2.33
N PRO A 23 22.22 1.68 2.75
CA PRO A 23 21.05 2.55 2.93
C PRO A 23 20.04 2.38 1.81
N ALA A 24 18.76 2.23 2.16
CA ALA A 24 17.70 1.77 1.26
C ALA A 24 17.76 2.52 -0.07
N ALA A 25 18.34 1.89 -1.08
CA ALA A 25 18.66 2.56 -2.33
C ALA A 25 17.36 2.73 -3.11
N THR A 26 16.90 3.98 -3.26
CA THR A 26 15.72 4.24 -4.08
C THR A 26 16.12 4.18 -5.56
N GLN A 27 15.32 3.43 -6.33
CA GLN A 27 15.39 3.38 -7.79
C GLN A 27 14.24 4.15 -8.44
N ASP A 28 13.39 4.81 -7.65
CA ASP A 28 12.27 5.60 -8.19
C ASP A 28 12.77 6.96 -8.72
N PRO A 29 12.72 7.22 -10.04
CA PRO A 29 13.16 8.49 -10.61
C PRO A 29 12.34 9.68 -10.10
N ARG A 30 11.08 9.48 -9.68
CA ARG A 30 10.25 10.54 -9.11
C ARG A 30 10.75 10.96 -7.73
N GLU A 31 11.20 9.98 -6.95
CA GLU A 31 11.80 10.24 -5.65
C GLU A 31 13.15 10.94 -5.78
N VAL A 32 14.00 10.48 -6.70
CA VAL A 32 15.27 11.16 -7.00
C VAL A 32 15.01 12.61 -7.43
N ALA A 33 14.03 12.85 -8.31
CA ALA A 33 13.65 14.21 -8.74
C ALA A 33 13.19 15.07 -7.55
N ARG A 34 12.36 14.52 -6.64
CA ARG A 34 11.91 15.18 -5.42
C ARG A 34 13.08 15.60 -4.53
N ILE A 35 14.03 14.70 -4.28
CA ILE A 35 15.21 14.98 -3.46
C ILE A 35 16.12 16.01 -4.14
N VAL A 36 16.35 15.92 -5.45
CA VAL A 36 17.15 16.88 -6.20
C VAL A 36 16.51 18.28 -6.20
N ALA A 37 15.18 18.38 -6.25
CA ALA A 37 14.48 19.65 -6.12
C ALA A 37 14.65 20.24 -4.71
N ALA A 38 14.42 19.43 -3.67
CA ALA A 38 14.60 19.84 -2.28
C ALA A 38 16.05 20.23 -1.94
N ALA A 39 17.03 19.62 -2.60
CA ALA A 39 18.46 19.96 -2.49
C ALA A 39 18.81 21.32 -3.11
N GLN A 40 18.04 21.82 -4.07
CA GLN A 40 18.22 23.15 -4.64
C GLN A 40 17.55 24.22 -3.79
N GLU A 41 16.31 23.95 -3.34
CA GLU A 41 15.53 24.88 -2.54
C GLU A 41 14.53 24.07 -1.69
N PRO A 42 14.61 24.09 -0.35
CA PRO A 42 15.41 24.98 0.51
C PRO A 42 16.88 24.56 0.74
N GLY A 43 17.29 23.35 0.35
CA GLY A 43 18.66 22.85 0.49
C GLY A 43 18.84 21.80 1.59
N PHE A 44 19.82 20.90 1.39
CA PHE A 44 20.24 19.91 2.39
C PHE A 44 21.62 20.21 2.95
N LEU A 45 21.85 19.76 4.18
CA LEU A 45 23.07 19.93 4.95
C LEU A 45 23.48 18.57 5.53
N VAL A 46 24.78 18.27 5.56
CA VAL A 46 25.31 17.05 6.18
C VAL A 46 26.21 17.42 7.33
N VAL A 47 25.90 16.91 8.53
CA VAL A 47 26.72 17.11 9.73
C VAL A 47 27.94 16.19 9.65
N GLU A 48 29.15 16.76 9.60
CA GLU A 48 30.38 15.98 9.32
C GLU A 48 30.64 14.87 10.35
N ARG A 49 30.35 15.13 11.63
CA ARG A 49 30.68 14.19 12.71
C ARG A 49 29.77 12.97 12.76
N THR A 50 28.52 13.13 12.33
CA THR A 50 27.48 12.10 12.47
C THR A 50 26.99 11.56 11.13
N GLY A 51 27.31 12.23 10.03
CA GLY A 51 26.75 11.93 8.71
C GLY A 51 25.26 12.24 8.60
N HIS A 52 24.64 12.87 9.59
CA HIS A 52 23.21 13.14 9.56
C HIS A 52 22.86 14.20 8.51
N VAL A 53 21.87 13.88 7.70
CA VAL A 53 21.30 14.78 6.71
C VAL A 53 20.20 15.60 7.39
N LEU A 54 20.34 16.93 7.30
CA LEU A 54 19.39 17.92 7.76
C LEU A 54 18.88 18.72 6.57
N ARG A 55 17.65 19.23 6.67
CA ARG A 55 17.07 20.13 5.67
C ARG A 55 17.16 21.55 6.20
N ALA A 56 17.66 22.48 5.39
CA ALA A 56 17.69 23.88 5.77
C ALA A 56 16.26 24.42 5.94
N ASP A 57 16.02 25.18 7.02
CA ASP A 57 14.73 25.84 7.24
C ASP A 57 14.70 27.14 6.41
N PRO A 58 13.81 27.26 5.40
CA PRO A 58 13.72 28.47 4.58
C PRO A 58 13.22 29.69 5.37
N ALA A 59 12.50 29.48 6.48
CA ALA A 59 11.98 30.56 7.30
C ALA A 59 13.02 31.09 8.31
N ARG A 60 14.03 30.27 8.66
CA ARG A 60 15.05 30.61 9.66
C ARG A 60 16.46 30.25 9.16
N PRO A 61 17.15 31.19 8.52
CA PRO A 61 18.54 30.98 8.08
C PRO A 61 19.43 30.51 9.24
N GLY A 62 20.18 29.43 9.03
CA GLY A 62 21.05 28.84 10.06
C GLY A 62 20.37 27.81 10.96
N CYS A 63 19.04 27.66 10.90
CA CYS A 63 18.33 26.52 11.48
C CYS A 63 18.18 25.41 10.43
N ALA A 64 18.28 24.16 10.88
CA ALA A 64 18.01 23.01 10.03
C ALA A 64 17.16 22.00 10.79
N ASP A 65 16.30 21.29 10.08
CA ASP A 65 15.39 20.29 10.63
C ASP A 65 15.84 18.87 10.29
N ALA A 66 15.44 17.92 11.14
CA ALA A 66 15.69 16.51 10.87
C ALA A 66 14.91 16.05 9.64
N VAL A 67 15.58 15.27 8.80
CA VAL A 67 14.99 14.66 7.61
C VAL A 67 14.53 13.25 7.96
N SER A 68 13.54 12.72 7.23
CA SER A 68 13.16 11.32 7.40
C SER A 68 14.37 10.42 7.10
N ARG A 69 14.46 9.25 7.77
CA ARG A 69 15.57 8.31 7.53
C ARG A 69 15.68 7.96 6.04
N HIS A 70 14.54 7.71 5.40
CA HIS A 70 14.45 7.38 3.99
C HIS A 70 15.01 8.47 3.06
N ASP A 71 14.65 9.73 3.32
CA ASP A 71 15.15 10.87 2.55
C ASP A 71 16.65 11.10 2.80
N GLY A 72 17.11 10.90 4.05
CA GLY A 72 18.53 10.96 4.40
C GLY A 72 19.36 9.88 3.69
N ASP A 73 18.88 8.64 3.71
CA ASP A 73 19.49 7.50 3.02
C ASP A 73 19.57 7.75 1.51
N THR A 74 18.52 8.34 0.91
CA THR A 74 18.51 8.73 -0.50
C THR A 74 19.55 9.82 -0.80
N VAL A 75 19.71 10.82 0.07
CA VAL A 75 20.74 11.86 -0.11
C VAL A 75 22.13 11.27 -0.03
N VAL A 76 22.38 10.35 0.91
CA VAL A 76 23.66 9.64 1.04
C VAL A 76 23.96 8.83 -0.21
N GLN A 77 22.99 8.05 -0.71
CA GLN A 77 23.11 7.31 -1.96
C GLN A 77 23.49 8.24 -3.12
N LEU A 78 22.82 9.39 -3.28
CA LEU A 78 23.11 10.32 -4.36
C LEU A 78 24.47 11.02 -4.21
N LEU A 79 24.98 11.17 -2.99
CA LEU A 79 26.35 11.64 -2.73
C LEU A 79 27.37 10.57 -3.15
N ASP A 80 27.13 9.32 -2.78
CA ASP A 80 28.03 8.19 -3.08
C ASP A 80 28.11 7.91 -4.59
N THR A 81 27.00 8.04 -5.32
CA THR A 81 26.98 7.90 -6.78
C THR A 81 27.44 9.16 -7.52
N GLY A 82 27.79 10.23 -6.81
CA GLY A 82 28.27 11.49 -7.39
C GLY A 82 27.19 12.35 -8.06
N HIS A 83 25.91 12.03 -7.87
CA HIS A 83 24.78 12.85 -8.32
C HIS A 83 24.59 14.10 -7.46
N LEU A 84 25.07 14.11 -6.22
CA LEU A 84 25.16 15.28 -5.34
C LEU A 84 26.62 15.51 -4.95
N ARG A 85 26.94 16.71 -4.46
CA ARG A 85 28.29 17.04 -3.96
C ARG A 85 28.24 17.83 -2.67
N LEU A 86 29.11 17.48 -1.73
CA LEU A 86 29.31 18.28 -0.52
C LEU A 86 30.24 19.46 -0.81
N ARG A 87 29.81 20.67 -0.49
CA ARG A 87 30.58 21.92 -0.63
C ARG A 87 30.16 22.90 0.45
N GLY A 88 30.99 23.91 0.70
CA GLY A 88 30.73 24.90 1.75
C GLY A 88 30.76 24.29 3.15
N THR A 89 31.01 25.13 4.14
CA THR A 89 30.90 24.77 5.55
C THR A 89 30.05 25.84 6.20
N HIS A 90 29.00 25.42 6.89
CA HIS A 90 28.02 26.26 7.56
C HIS A 90 27.95 25.82 9.02
N HIS A 91 27.75 26.78 9.92
CA HIS A 91 27.37 26.46 11.29
C HIS A 91 25.86 26.44 11.37
N VAL A 92 25.30 25.34 11.86
CA VAL A 92 23.86 25.10 11.87
C VAL A 92 23.41 24.73 13.27
N HIS A 93 22.22 25.21 13.61
CA HIS A 93 21.55 24.87 14.86
C HIS A 93 20.46 23.83 14.58
N HIS A 94 20.52 22.70 15.29
CA HIS A 94 19.53 21.62 15.24
C HIS A 94 19.29 21.08 16.65
N ASN A 95 18.04 21.07 17.11
CA ASN A 95 17.64 20.55 18.43
C ASN A 95 18.49 21.07 19.61
N GLY A 96 18.83 22.36 19.61
CA GLY A 96 19.63 22.99 20.66
C GLY A 96 21.13 22.66 20.62
N SER A 97 21.58 21.88 19.63
CA SER A 97 22.99 21.64 19.34
C SER A 97 23.44 22.47 18.15
N GLU A 98 24.62 23.08 18.25
CA GLU A 98 25.26 23.80 17.15
C GLU A 98 26.47 23.00 16.64
N GLY A 99 26.66 22.95 15.33
CA GLY A 99 27.82 22.29 14.77
C GLY A 99 28.11 22.62 13.30
N PRO A 100 29.31 22.28 12.82
CA PRO A 100 29.66 22.43 11.42
C PRO A 100 28.92 21.39 10.56
N ALA A 101 28.31 21.87 9.49
CA ALA A 101 27.66 21.07 8.45
C ALA A 101 28.10 21.54 7.07
N ARG A 102 28.11 20.62 6.11
CA ARG A 102 28.43 20.91 4.70
C ARG A 102 27.15 21.04 3.89
N SER A 103 27.08 22.01 2.98
CA SER A 103 25.94 22.11 2.08
C SER A 103 26.02 21.07 0.97
N VAL A 104 24.84 20.53 0.64
CA VAL A 104 24.66 19.58 -0.45
C VAL A 104 24.32 20.39 -1.70
N LEU A 105 25.18 20.31 -2.70
CA LEU A 105 25.00 20.98 -3.98
C LEU A 105 24.53 19.99 -5.04
N VAL A 106 23.70 20.49 -5.96
CA VAL A 106 23.25 19.78 -7.14
C VAL A 106 24.12 20.17 -8.34
N PRO A 107 24.98 19.28 -8.86
CA PRO A 107 25.73 19.50 -10.09
C PRO A 107 24.80 19.76 -11.27
N LYS A 108 25.28 20.55 -12.25
CA LYS A 108 24.53 20.84 -13.48
C LYS A 108 24.08 19.57 -14.21
N ALA A 109 24.96 18.56 -14.30
CA ALA A 109 24.64 17.28 -14.95
C ALA A 109 23.41 16.59 -14.32
N THR A 110 23.30 16.60 -12.98
CA THR A 110 22.17 16.02 -12.25
C THR A 110 20.90 16.84 -12.47
N ARG A 111 21.00 18.17 -12.49
CA ARG A 111 19.87 19.04 -12.80
C ARG A 111 19.34 18.81 -14.22
N ASP A 112 20.24 18.73 -15.19
CA ASP A 112 19.88 18.47 -16.59
C ASP A 112 19.26 17.07 -16.75
N MET A 113 19.72 16.08 -15.97
CA MET A 113 19.15 14.74 -15.94
C MET A 113 17.69 14.74 -15.45
N VAL A 114 17.43 15.36 -14.29
CA VAL A 114 16.06 15.46 -13.74
C VAL A 114 15.16 16.26 -14.69
N SER A 115 15.67 17.37 -15.24
CA SER A 115 14.94 18.15 -16.23
C SER A 115 14.55 17.29 -17.45
N ARG A 116 15.44 16.43 -17.95
CA ARG A 116 15.07 15.50 -19.05
C ARG A 116 13.96 14.53 -18.66
N TRP A 117 13.92 14.07 -17.41
CA TRP A 117 12.86 13.17 -16.93
C TRP A 117 11.49 13.85 -16.89
N ASP A 118 11.44 15.13 -16.50
CA ASP A 118 10.19 15.91 -16.50
C ASP A 118 9.60 16.07 -17.91
N HIS A 119 10.45 16.04 -18.94
CA HIS A 119 10.03 16.10 -20.34
C HIS A 119 9.68 14.72 -20.93
N LEU A 120 9.88 13.63 -20.19
CA LEU A 120 9.43 12.33 -20.65
C LEU A 120 7.90 12.30 -20.66
N ARG A 121 7.34 11.82 -21.77
CA ARG A 121 5.90 11.58 -21.83
C ARG A 121 5.55 10.58 -20.74
N PRO A 122 4.49 10.85 -19.94
CA PRO A 122 3.97 9.84 -19.04
C PRO A 122 3.77 8.56 -19.83
N ILE A 123 4.28 7.44 -19.32
CA ILE A 123 3.81 6.14 -19.80
C ILE A 123 2.30 6.20 -19.65
N PRO A 124 1.51 5.99 -20.72
CA PRO A 124 0.07 5.99 -20.60
C PRO A 124 -0.26 5.09 -19.43
N GLU A 125 -0.83 5.67 -18.36
CA GLU A 125 -1.34 4.85 -17.27
C GLU A 125 -2.18 3.81 -17.97
N ARG A 126 -1.85 2.53 -17.75
CA ARG A 126 -2.66 1.44 -18.26
C ARG A 126 -4.07 1.78 -17.83
N ALA A 127 -4.90 2.22 -18.79
CA ALA A 127 -6.20 2.78 -18.50
C ALA A 127 -6.83 1.84 -17.48
N PRO A 128 -7.21 2.33 -16.28
CA PRO A 128 -7.63 1.49 -15.17
C PRO A 128 -8.57 0.48 -15.78
N ALA A 129 -8.16 -0.80 -15.76
CA ALA A 129 -8.68 -1.83 -16.66
C ALA A 129 -10.18 -1.60 -16.78
N ALA A 130 -10.62 -1.14 -17.97
CA ALA A 130 -11.97 -0.61 -18.15
C ALA A 130 -12.90 -1.52 -17.38
N LYS A 131 -13.59 -0.97 -16.34
CA LYS A 131 -14.41 -1.73 -15.37
C LYS A 131 -14.87 -2.99 -16.07
N PRO A 132 -14.39 -4.19 -15.68
CA PRO A 132 -14.44 -5.36 -16.55
C PRO A 132 -15.81 -5.37 -17.18
N LYS A 133 -15.87 -5.13 -18.50
CA LYS A 133 -17.12 -5.13 -19.29
C LYS A 133 -17.85 -6.35 -18.76
N LYS A 134 -18.92 -6.15 -17.99
CA LYS A 134 -19.54 -7.21 -17.16
C LYS A 134 -19.51 -8.47 -18.00
N ALA A 135 -18.59 -9.38 -17.71
CA ALA A 135 -18.66 -10.72 -18.26
C ALA A 135 -20.10 -11.15 -17.96
N PRO A 136 -20.83 -11.73 -18.93
CA PRO A 136 -22.27 -12.00 -18.77
C PRO A 136 -22.47 -12.59 -17.39
N GLN A 137 -23.04 -11.80 -16.46
CA GLN A 137 -22.97 -12.12 -15.04
C GLN A 137 -23.73 -13.43 -14.88
N ARG A 138 -22.98 -14.52 -14.67
CA ARG A 138 -23.57 -15.84 -14.46
C ARG A 138 -24.57 -15.69 -13.33
N SER A 139 -25.80 -16.12 -13.57
CA SER A 139 -26.79 -16.09 -12.51
C SER A 139 -26.36 -17.07 -11.42
N THR A 140 -26.69 -16.75 -10.17
CA THR A 140 -26.48 -17.68 -9.05
C THR A 140 -27.35 -18.93 -9.13
N GLY A 141 -28.33 -18.98 -10.05
CA GLY A 141 -29.45 -19.92 -9.96
C GLY A 141 -30.37 -19.57 -8.78
N VAL A 142 -31.08 -20.56 -8.24
CA VAL A 142 -31.83 -20.39 -6.98
C VAL A 142 -30.82 -20.29 -5.84
N ILE A 143 -30.95 -19.25 -5.00
CA ILE A 143 -30.14 -19.09 -3.80
C ILE A 143 -30.88 -19.77 -2.65
N GLY A 144 -30.27 -20.79 -2.05
CA GLY A 144 -30.80 -21.45 -0.86
C GLY A 144 -30.41 -20.68 0.39
N VAL A 145 -31.35 -20.46 1.29
CA VAL A 145 -31.12 -19.95 2.63
C VAL A 145 -31.69 -20.95 3.62
N ASP A 146 -30.82 -21.53 4.42
CA ASP A 146 -31.20 -22.47 5.48
C ASP A 146 -31.16 -21.74 6.82
N VAL A 147 -32.33 -21.51 7.42
CA VAL A 147 -32.45 -20.83 8.70
C VAL A 147 -32.24 -21.84 9.82
N VAL A 148 -31.00 -21.90 10.31
CA VAL A 148 -30.58 -22.79 11.40
C VAL A 148 -31.29 -22.46 12.72
N GLU A 149 -31.41 -21.17 13.05
CA GLU A 149 -32.13 -20.68 14.23
C GLU A 149 -32.56 -19.22 14.02
N PRO A 150 -33.53 -18.70 14.79
CA PRO A 150 -33.94 -17.30 14.67
C PRO A 150 -32.75 -16.35 14.85
N GLY A 151 -32.43 -15.62 13.78
CA GLY A 151 -31.27 -14.73 13.74
C GLY A 151 -30.02 -15.33 13.11
N LYS A 152 -29.99 -16.61 12.74
CA LYS A 152 -28.84 -17.26 12.09
C LYS A 152 -29.27 -18.07 10.87
N ALA A 153 -28.57 -17.91 9.77
CA ALA A 153 -28.83 -18.69 8.56
C ALA A 153 -27.55 -18.96 7.77
N LEU A 154 -27.55 -20.07 7.05
CA LEU A 154 -26.56 -20.41 6.04
C LEU A 154 -27.11 -20.04 4.66
N VAL A 155 -26.26 -19.46 3.81
CA VAL A 155 -26.63 -19.09 2.45
C VAL A 155 -25.77 -19.88 1.48
N ILE A 156 -26.41 -20.55 0.53
CA ILE A 156 -25.77 -21.34 -0.52
C ILE A 156 -26.13 -20.72 -1.86
N LEU A 157 -25.12 -20.21 -2.58
CA LEU A 157 -25.30 -19.59 -3.89
C LEU A 157 -25.32 -20.66 -4.99
N GLY A 158 -26.39 -21.46 -5.01
CA GLY A 158 -26.74 -22.40 -6.09
C GLY A 158 -25.54 -23.11 -6.73
N THR A 159 -25.38 -22.94 -8.05
CA THR A 159 -24.37 -23.66 -8.86
C THR A 159 -22.94 -23.14 -8.71
N THR A 160 -22.71 -22.15 -7.86
CA THR A 160 -21.41 -21.47 -7.76
C THR A 160 -20.49 -22.06 -6.71
N GLY A 161 -21.02 -22.87 -5.78
CA GLY A 161 -20.26 -23.45 -4.67
C GLY A 161 -19.79 -22.42 -3.61
N ALA A 162 -20.14 -21.14 -3.80
CA ALA A 162 -19.89 -20.08 -2.84
C ALA A 162 -21.09 -19.92 -1.89
N GLY A 163 -20.82 -19.50 -0.66
CA GLY A 163 -21.81 -19.35 0.38
C GLY A 163 -21.38 -18.35 1.43
N GLY A 164 -22.08 -18.40 2.56
CA GLY A 164 -21.80 -17.54 3.68
C GLY A 164 -22.78 -17.71 4.81
N THR A 165 -22.51 -16.98 5.90
CA THR A 165 -23.32 -17.02 7.12
C THR A 165 -23.99 -15.68 7.35
N VAL A 166 -25.22 -15.73 7.82
CA VAL A 166 -26.01 -14.56 8.17
C VAL A 166 -26.31 -14.63 9.67
N LEU A 167 -25.93 -13.59 10.41
CA LEU A 167 -26.05 -13.50 11.86
C LEU A 167 -26.80 -12.23 12.23
N ARG A 168 -27.71 -12.29 13.20
CA ARG A 168 -28.45 -11.12 13.68
C ARG A 168 -27.58 -10.33 14.64
N ASP A 169 -27.47 -9.04 14.36
CA ASP A 169 -26.62 -8.08 15.05
C ASP A 169 -27.37 -6.75 15.18
N ASP A 170 -27.70 -6.35 16.40
CA ASP A 170 -28.42 -5.11 16.75
C ASP A 170 -29.61 -4.76 15.83
N GLY A 171 -30.47 -5.75 15.59
CA GLY A 171 -31.70 -5.56 14.80
C GLY A 171 -31.51 -5.58 13.28
N ARG A 172 -30.28 -5.77 12.80
CA ARG A 172 -29.94 -6.06 11.40
C ARG A 172 -29.29 -7.44 11.29
N TYR A 173 -29.03 -7.87 10.07
CA TYR A 173 -28.32 -9.10 9.78
C TYR A 173 -26.93 -8.78 9.27
N ARG A 174 -25.90 -9.16 10.03
CA ARG A 174 -24.50 -9.22 9.60
C ARG A 174 -24.34 -10.38 8.61
N VAL A 175 -23.69 -10.11 7.49
CA VAL A 175 -23.45 -11.09 6.42
C VAL A 175 -21.96 -11.32 6.31
N GLU A 176 -21.57 -12.59 6.39
CA GLU A 176 -20.18 -13.04 6.28
C GLU A 176 -20.06 -14.00 5.10
N ASN A 177 -18.91 -14.01 4.44
CA ASN A 177 -18.59 -15.03 3.44
C ASN A 177 -18.14 -16.34 4.11
N ASP A 178 -17.86 -17.37 3.31
CA ASP A 178 -17.37 -18.67 3.80
C ASP A 178 -16.07 -18.61 4.63
N HIS A 179 -15.33 -17.51 4.55
CA HIS A 179 -14.10 -17.27 5.31
C HIS A 179 -14.31 -16.41 6.57
N GLY A 180 -15.55 -16.11 6.95
CA GLY A 180 -15.88 -15.28 8.11
C GLY A 180 -15.57 -13.79 7.92
N THR A 181 -15.30 -13.35 6.69
CA THR A 181 -15.08 -11.93 6.39
C THR A 181 -16.41 -11.21 6.28
N LEU A 182 -16.53 -10.06 6.95
CA LEU A 182 -17.71 -9.20 6.87
C LEU A 182 -17.94 -8.71 5.44
N VAL A 183 -19.07 -9.09 4.86
CA VAL A 183 -19.56 -8.61 3.56
C VAL A 183 -20.40 -7.35 3.73
N GLY A 184 -21.18 -7.27 4.81
CA GLY A 184 -21.98 -6.08 5.14
C GLY A 184 -23.18 -6.40 6.02
N HIS A 185 -24.17 -5.49 5.99
CA HIS A 185 -25.39 -5.60 6.78
C HIS A 185 -26.64 -5.63 5.89
N ALA A 186 -27.65 -6.37 6.30
CA ALA A 186 -28.90 -6.54 5.59
C ALA A 186 -30.12 -6.45 6.54
N SER A 187 -31.27 -6.08 5.99
CA SER A 187 -32.53 -5.97 6.74
C SER A 187 -33.32 -7.29 6.84
N SER A 188 -32.97 -8.29 6.03
CA SER A 188 -33.62 -9.60 6.00
C SER A 188 -32.69 -10.67 5.43
N TYR A 189 -33.01 -11.95 5.66
CA TYR A 189 -32.32 -13.08 5.05
C TYR A 189 -32.27 -13.01 3.52
N ARG A 190 -33.38 -12.60 2.88
CA ARG A 190 -33.43 -12.42 1.42
C ARG A 190 -32.52 -11.28 0.94
N ALA A 191 -32.44 -10.20 1.71
CA ALA A 191 -31.52 -9.10 1.40
C ALA A 191 -30.06 -9.52 1.60
N ALA A 192 -29.77 -10.30 2.66
CA ALA A 192 -28.45 -10.85 2.95
C ALA A 192 -27.97 -11.79 1.84
N ALA A 193 -28.82 -12.72 1.40
CA ALA A 193 -28.53 -13.65 0.32
C ALA A 193 -28.19 -12.93 -1.01
N ARG A 194 -28.93 -11.88 -1.33
CA ARG A 194 -28.68 -11.04 -2.52
C ARG A 194 -27.42 -10.20 -2.40
N LEU A 195 -27.10 -9.72 -1.20
CA LEU A 195 -25.87 -8.97 -0.92
C LEU A 195 -24.65 -9.87 -1.13
N LEU A 196 -24.70 -11.08 -0.59
CA LEU A 196 -23.66 -12.08 -0.74
C LEU A 196 -23.44 -12.48 -2.22
N ALA A 197 -24.53 -12.72 -2.96
CA ALA A 197 -24.45 -12.97 -4.41
C ALA A 197 -23.73 -11.84 -5.18
N ARG A 198 -24.02 -10.59 -4.83
CA ARG A 198 -23.39 -9.41 -5.45
C ARG A 198 -21.92 -9.26 -5.05
N TYR A 199 -21.58 -9.59 -3.81
CA TYR A 199 -20.20 -9.59 -3.33
C TYR A 199 -19.32 -10.55 -4.13
N HIS A 200 -19.82 -11.74 -4.44
CA HIS A 200 -19.13 -12.70 -5.32
C HIS A 200 -19.26 -12.39 -6.83
N GLY A 201 -19.82 -11.22 -7.21
CA GLY A 201 -19.89 -10.76 -8.60
C GLY A 201 -21.03 -11.35 -9.43
N PHE A 202 -21.95 -12.11 -8.83
CA PHE A 202 -23.06 -12.76 -9.54
C PHE A 202 -24.31 -11.88 -9.63
N THR A 203 -25.19 -12.20 -10.59
CA THR A 203 -26.57 -11.68 -10.59
C THR A 203 -27.41 -12.53 -9.63
N PRO A 204 -28.05 -11.92 -8.61
CA PRO A 204 -28.85 -12.67 -7.66
C PRO A 204 -30.09 -13.24 -8.33
N GLY A 205 -30.29 -14.56 -8.22
CA GLY A 205 -31.49 -15.23 -8.66
C GLY A 205 -32.61 -15.21 -7.60
N PRO A 206 -33.66 -16.02 -7.79
CA PRO A 206 -34.70 -16.20 -6.78
C PRO A 206 -34.08 -16.78 -5.50
N VAL A 207 -34.55 -16.30 -4.35
CA VAL A 207 -34.12 -16.81 -3.03
C VAL A 207 -35.19 -17.77 -2.54
N ASP A 208 -34.78 -18.98 -2.20
CA ASP A 208 -35.59 -19.95 -1.49
C ASP A 208 -35.12 -20.00 -0.03
N ILE A 209 -36.05 -20.03 0.91
CA ILE A 209 -35.74 -19.99 2.35
C ILE A 209 -36.33 -21.24 2.97
N GLU A 210 -35.48 -22.24 3.17
CA GLU A 210 -35.84 -23.46 3.87
C GLU A 210 -35.90 -23.17 5.38
N HIS A 211 -36.99 -23.61 6.01
CA HIS A 211 -37.17 -23.58 7.45
C HIS A 211 -37.28 -25.03 7.92
N GLU A 212 -36.33 -25.52 8.73
CA GLU A 212 -36.57 -26.71 9.54
C GLU A 212 -37.59 -26.37 10.65
N HIS A 213 -38.87 -26.36 10.27
CA HIS A 213 -39.99 -26.31 11.20
C HIS A 213 -40.19 -27.68 11.87
N ARG A 214 -39.19 -28.14 12.62
CA ARG A 214 -39.28 -29.14 13.70
C ARG A 214 -38.06 -28.87 14.59
N THR A 215 -38.11 -28.07 15.64
CA THR A 215 -38.55 -28.53 16.96
C THR A 215 -38.32 -27.40 17.96
N TYR A 216 -39.25 -26.47 18.18
CA TYR A 216 -39.40 -25.78 19.48
C TYR A 216 -40.82 -25.24 19.56
N ARG A 217 -41.74 -26.15 19.94
CA ARG A 217 -42.93 -25.74 20.68
C ARG A 217 -42.46 -25.21 22.04
N ARG A 218 -42.83 -23.98 22.36
CA ARG A 218 -43.37 -23.65 23.68
C ARG A 218 -44.46 -22.63 23.51
#